data_AF-A0A1J5R1N9-F1
#
_entry.id   AF-A0A1J5R1N9-F1
#
_cell.length_a   1.000
_cell.length_b   1.000
_cell.length_c   1.000
_cell.angle_alpha   90.00
_cell.angle_beta   90.00
_cell.angle_gamma   90.00
#
_symmetry.space_group_name_H-M   'P 1'
#
loop_
_entity.id
_entity.type
_entity.pdbx_description
1 polymer ?
#
loop_
_entity_poly.entity_id
_entity_poly.type
_entity_poly.pdbx_seq_one_letter_code
_entity_poly.pdbx_strand_id
1 'polypeptide(L)'
;MNLKFLYGEAAAEAPAAAVAPAALAALPQALRTALRDAVESLDSEAITAAIARIGAHDPAQAQALARLAGEFDYPAILAALQTVAG
;
A
#
# COMPACT_ATOMS: atom_id res chain seq x y z
N MET A 1 -21.10 -21.13 9.83
CA MET A 1 -20.39 -20.34 8.80
C MET A 1 -19.38 -19.48 9.55
N ASN A 2 -18.14 -19.96 9.73
CA ASN A 2 -17.14 -19.28 10.56
C ASN A 2 -15.85 -19.11 9.74
N LEU A 3 -15.65 -17.95 9.12
CA LEU A 3 -14.36 -17.56 8.59
C LEU A 3 -13.57 -16.88 9.71
N LYS A 4 -12.59 -17.60 10.25
CA LYS A 4 -11.59 -17.07 11.16
C LYS A 4 -10.34 -16.78 10.33
N PHE A 5 -10.08 -15.51 10.06
CA PHE A 5 -8.82 -15.07 9.49
C PHE A 5 -7.78 -15.05 10.61
N LEU A 6 -6.95 -16.10 10.67
CA LEU A 6 -5.75 -16.15 11.49
C LEU A 6 -4.58 -15.74 10.60
N TYR A 7 -4.10 -14.51 10.75
CA TYR A 7 -2.85 -14.08 10.14
C TYR A 7 -1.70 -14.63 10.99
N GLY A 8 -1.16 -15.76 10.55
CA GLY A 8 -0.12 -16.50 11.28
C GLY A 8 0.72 -17.33 10.33
N GLU A 9 1.78 -16.70 9.84
CA GLU A 9 3.06 -17.25 9.37
C GLU A 9 3.08 -18.40 8.33
N ALA A 10 3.60 -18.03 7.15
CA ALA A 10 4.29 -18.88 6.17
C ALA A 10 3.50 -20.01 5.47
N ALA A 11 2.78 -19.64 4.40
CA ALA A 11 2.60 -20.52 3.25
C ALA A 11 2.87 -19.74 1.97
N ALA A 12 3.79 -20.26 1.16
CA ALA A 12 4.19 -19.74 -0.12
C ALA A 12 3.03 -19.81 -1.14
N GLU A 13 2.15 -18.82 -1.10
CA GLU A 13 1.29 -18.47 -2.23
C GLU A 13 2.11 -17.53 -3.12
N ALA A 14 2.23 -17.82 -4.41
CA ALA A 14 2.98 -17.02 -5.38
C ALA A 14 2.83 -15.52 -5.09
N PRO A 15 3.92 -14.73 -5.00
CA PRO A 15 3.93 -13.47 -4.25
C PRO A 15 2.84 -12.54 -4.77
N ALA A 16 1.68 -12.58 -4.14
CA ALA A 16 0.62 -11.63 -4.35
C ALA A 16 1.22 -10.32 -3.86
N ALA A 17 1.56 -9.44 -4.80
CA ALA A 17 2.37 -8.24 -4.62
C ALA A 17 2.09 -7.58 -3.27
N ALA A 18 2.86 -7.95 -2.25
CA ALA A 18 2.79 -7.31 -0.97
C ALA A 18 3.42 -5.93 -1.16
N VAL A 19 2.87 -4.91 -0.50
CA VAL A 19 3.50 -3.60 -0.47
C VAL A 19 4.89 -3.80 0.13
N ALA A 20 5.92 -3.59 -0.68
CA ALA A 20 7.29 -3.90 -0.31
C ALA A 20 7.92 -2.61 0.19
N PRO A 21 8.29 -2.50 1.48
CA PRO A 21 8.82 -1.27 2.04
C PRO A 21 10.05 -0.77 1.26
N ALA A 22 10.93 -1.70 0.86
CA ALA A 22 12.10 -1.36 0.05
C ALA A 22 11.75 -0.77 -1.34
N ALA A 23 10.65 -1.23 -1.96
CA ALA A 23 10.18 -0.68 -3.24
C ALA A 23 9.50 0.68 -3.05
N LEU A 24 8.75 0.86 -1.96
CA LEU A 24 8.24 2.18 -1.57
C LEU A 24 9.39 3.16 -1.25
N ALA A 25 10.50 2.69 -0.70
CA ALA A 25 11.69 3.52 -0.42
C ALA A 25 12.32 4.10 -1.69
N ALA A 26 12.26 3.35 -2.79
CA ALA A 26 12.72 3.80 -4.09
C ALA A 26 11.81 4.89 -4.69
N LEU A 27 10.58 5.05 -4.19
CA LEU A 27 9.69 6.11 -4.65
C LEU A 27 10.12 7.48 -4.11
N PRO A 28 9.94 8.55 -4.93
CA PRO A 28 10.12 9.92 -4.50
C PRO A 28 9.38 10.21 -3.19
N GLN A 29 10.04 10.88 -2.25
CA GLN A 29 9.46 11.24 -0.96
C GLN A 29 8.15 12.04 -1.12
N ALA A 30 8.05 12.89 -2.15
CA ALA A 30 6.83 13.63 -2.47
C ALA A 30 5.62 12.73 -2.76
N LEU A 31 5.82 11.60 -3.45
CA LEU A 31 4.74 10.64 -3.72
C LEU A 31 4.34 9.88 -2.46
N ARG A 32 5.30 9.49 -1.63
CA ARG A 32 5.04 8.86 -0.33
C ARG A 32 4.25 9.78 0.60
N THR A 33 4.63 11.05 0.68
CA THR A 33 3.93 12.05 1.50
C THR A 33 2.53 12.32 0.97
N ALA A 34 2.36 12.46 -0.35
CA ALA A 34 1.04 12.67 -0.96
C ALA A 34 0.10 11.48 -0.72
N LEU A 35 0.61 10.24 -0.82
CA LEU A 35 -0.16 9.05 -0.49
C LEU A 35 -0.52 9.02 1.00
N ARG A 36 0.42 9.34 1.89
CA ARG A 36 0.16 9.39 3.33
C ARG A 36 -0.95 10.39 3.66
N ASP A 37 -0.84 11.62 3.16
CA ASP A 37 -1.80 12.70 3.40
C ASP A 37 -3.21 12.34 2.87
N ALA A 38 -3.28 11.72 1.70
CA ALA A 38 -4.53 11.23 1.13
C ALA A 38 -5.17 10.12 1.99
N VAL A 39 -4.36 9.19 2.49
CA VAL A 39 -4.82 8.10 3.38
C VAL A 39 -5.22 8.64 4.76
N GLU A 40 -4.49 9.62 5.32
CA GLU A 40 -4.81 10.29 6.58
C GLU A 40 -6.12 11.09 6.47
N SER A 41 -6.37 11.69 5.31
CA SER A 41 -7.62 12.42 5.02
C SER A 41 -8.78 11.48 4.63
N LEU A 42 -8.51 10.18 4.47
CA LEU A 42 -9.45 9.16 3.96
C LEU A 42 -10.08 9.55 2.60
N ASP A 43 -9.36 10.35 1.81
CA ASP A 43 -9.83 10.85 0.53
C ASP A 43 -9.55 9.79 -0.54
N SER A 44 -10.57 9.00 -0.86
CA SER A 44 -10.46 7.90 -1.83
C SER A 44 -10.06 8.36 -3.23
N GLU A 45 -10.43 9.57 -3.63
CA GLU A 45 -10.05 10.14 -4.93
C GLU A 45 -8.57 10.50 -4.93
N ALA A 46 -8.10 11.18 -3.89
CA ALA A 46 -6.69 11.52 -3.71
C ALA A 46 -5.81 10.26 -3.57
N ILE A 47 -6.29 9.22 -2.87
CA ILE A 47 -5.61 7.93 -2.74
C ILE A 47 -5.46 7.29 -4.12
N THR A 48 -6.54 7.23 -4.90
CA THR A 48 -6.51 6.65 -6.24
C THR A 48 -5.58 7.42 -7.17
N ALA A 49 -5.60 8.76 -7.12
CA ALA A 49 -4.70 9.60 -7.88
C ALA A 49 -3.22 9.41 -7.48
N ALA A 50 -2.93 9.31 -6.17
CA ALA A 50 -1.59 9.03 -5.67
C ALA A 50 -1.08 7.65 -6.13
N ILE A 51 -1.94 6.63 -6.06
CA ILE A 51 -1.63 5.27 -6.54
C ILE A 51 -1.36 5.26 -8.04
N ALA A 52 -2.15 5.97 -8.85
CA ALA A 52 -1.94 6.08 -10.28
C ALA A 52 -0.58 6.75 -10.61
N ARG A 53 -0.19 7.78 -9.86
CA ARG A 53 1.13 8.43 -10.00
C ARG A 53 2.25 7.49 -9.59
N ILE A 54 2.07 6.71 -8.53
CA ILE A 54 3.02 5.66 -8.14
C ILE A 54 3.13 4.61 -9.25
N GLY A 55 2.03 4.25 -9.90
CA GLY A 55 2.01 3.25 -10.98
C GLY A 55 2.80 3.65 -12.22
N ALA A 56 3.00 4.95 -12.45
CA ALA A 56 3.90 5.45 -13.50
C ALA A 56 5.39 5.21 -13.18
N HIS A 57 5.75 5.04 -11.90
CA HIS A 57 7.11 4.75 -11.45
C HIS A 57 7.32 3.27 -11.13
N ASP A 58 6.41 2.70 -10.36
CA ASP A 58 6.42 1.30 -9.91
C ASP A 58 4.99 0.72 -10.00
N PRO A 59 4.67 0.04 -11.12
CA PRO A 59 3.34 -0.54 -11.32
C PRO A 59 3.03 -1.67 -10.34
N ALA A 60 4.04 -2.37 -9.83
CA ALA A 60 3.84 -3.46 -8.87
C ALA A 60 3.38 -2.93 -7.51
N GLN A 61 4.01 -1.85 -7.02
CA GLN A 61 3.58 -1.19 -5.79
C GLN A 61 2.22 -0.52 -5.94
N ALA A 62 1.92 0.10 -7.09
CA ALA A 62 0.61 0.69 -7.31
C ALA A 62 -0.51 -0.36 -7.29
N GLN A 63 -0.27 -1.54 -7.85
CA GLN A 63 -1.26 -2.63 -7.83
C GLN A 63 -1.47 -3.18 -6.41
N ALA A 64 -0.39 -3.32 -5.63
CA ALA A 64 -0.45 -3.70 -4.22
C ALA A 64 -1.25 -2.68 -3.38
N LEU A 65 -0.97 -1.39 -3.57
CA LEU A 65 -1.66 -0.28 -2.90
C LEU A 65 -3.13 -0.18 -3.32
N ALA A 66 -3.44 -0.34 -4.61
CA ALA A 66 -4.81 -0.34 -5.13
C ALA A 66 -5.64 -1.46 -4.51
N ARG A 67 -5.03 -2.63 -4.31
CA ARG A 67 -5.69 -3.76 -3.61
C ARG A 67 -6.01 -3.40 -2.17
N LEU A 68 -5.05 -2.86 -1.41
CA LEU A 68 -5.30 -2.46 -0.02
C LEU A 68 -6.35 -1.34 0.06
N ALA A 69 -6.31 -0.35 -0.84
CA ALA A 69 -7.32 0.70 -0.89
C ALA A 69 -8.71 0.16 -1.23
N GLY A 70 -8.81 -0.82 -2.13
CA GLY A 70 -10.06 -1.51 -2.46
C GLY A 70 -10.64 -2.31 -1.29
N GLU A 71 -9.78 -2.86 -0.43
CA GLU A 71 -10.17 -3.55 0.81
C GLU A 71 -10.36 -2.57 1.99
N PHE A 72 -10.22 -1.26 1.77
CA PHE A 72 -10.24 -0.21 2.80
C PHE A 72 -9.18 -0.39 3.89
N ASP A 73 -8.10 -1.12 3.58
CA ASP A 73 -6.99 -1.47 4.46
C ASP A 73 -5.95 -0.34 4.53
N TYR A 74 -6.44 0.87 4.78
CA TYR A 74 -5.64 2.09 4.97
C TYR A 74 -4.57 1.99 6.06
N PRO A 75 -4.80 1.32 7.20
CA PRO A 75 -3.75 1.13 8.22
C PRO A 75 -2.55 0.36 7.68
N ALA A 76 -2.77 -0.65 6.82
CA ALA A 76 -1.69 -1.42 6.22
C ALA A 76 -0.83 -0.57 5.26
N ILE A 77 -1.47 0.34 4.52
CA ILE A 77 -0.78 1.31 3.66
C ILE A 77 0.10 2.25 4.51
N LEU A 78 -0.45 2.80 5.61
CA LEU A 78 0.30 3.67 6.51
C LEU A 78 1.47 2.95 7.18
N ALA A 79 1.27 1.71 7.65
CA ALA A 79 2.33 0.92 8.25
C ALA A 79 3.49 0.69 7.26
N ALA A 80 3.17 0.35 6.01
CA ALA A 80 4.16 0.18 4.97
C ALA A 80 4.93 1.48 4.66
N LEU A 81 4.25 2.64 4.69
CA LEU A 81 4.89 3.95 4.51
C LEU A 81 5.77 4.34 5.70
N GLN A 82 5.38 3.99 6.93
CA GLN A 82 6.13 4.27 8.16
C GLN A 82 7.43 3.45 8.25
N THR A 83 7.41 2.18 7.84
CA THR A 83 8.61 1.33 7.80
C THR A 83 9.73 1.90 6.91
N VAL A 84 9.38 2.76 5.95
CA VAL A 84 10.33 3.37 5.01
C VAL A 84 10.88 4.73 5.49
N ALA A 85 10.22 5.32 6.49
CA ALA A 85 10.63 6.60 7.06
C ALA A 85 11.64 6.46 8.21
N GLY A 86 11.97 5.24 8.64
CA GLY A 86 13.01 4.92 9.62
C GLY A 86 14.29 4.45 8.94
#